data_AF-A0A1S6EYW4-F1
#
_entry.id   AF-A0A1S6EYW4-F1
#
_cell.length_a   1.000
_cell.length_b   1.000
_cell.length_c   1.000
_cell.angle_alpha   90.00
_cell.angle_beta   90.00
_cell.angle_gamma   90.00
#
_symmetry.space_group_name_H-M   'P 1'
#
loop_
_entity.id
_entity.type
_entity.pdbx_description
1 polymer ?
#
loop_
_entity_poly.entity_id
_entity_poly.type
_entity_poly.pdbx_seq_one_letter_code
_entity_poly.pdbx_strand_id
1 'polypeptide(L)' 'MSLTLTLWLLAGTLILVGFAGWRGARPSDFLRPRMVPWRFIMLLAGALAFLLLVHLGALAGFTRSV' A
#
# COMPACT_ATOMS: atom_id res chain seq x y z
N MET A 1 3.16 -4.27 -16.65
CA MET A 1 3.19 -5.65 -16.14
C MET A 1 1.90 -6.35 -16.58
N SER A 2 1.74 -7.66 -16.36
CA SER A 2 0.45 -8.32 -16.67
C SER A 2 -0.64 -7.88 -15.68
N LEU A 3 -1.90 -7.96 -16.12
CA LEU A 3 -3.06 -7.64 -15.28
C LEU A 3 -3.05 -8.49 -14.00
N THR A 4 -2.87 -9.81 -14.15
CA THR A 4 -2.83 -10.76 -13.03
C THR A 4 -1.77 -10.39 -11.99
N LEU A 5 -0.56 -10.04 -12.43
CA LEU A 5 0.51 -9.63 -11.52
C LEU A 5 0.14 -8.35 -10.78
N THR A 6 -0.41 -7.35 -11.49
CA THR A 6 -0.83 -6.07 -10.91
C THR A 6 -1.86 -6.27 -9.80
N LEU A 7 -2.83 -7.17 -10.01
CA LEU A 7 -3.86 -7.50 -9.01
C LEU A 7 -3.27 -8.17 -7.77
N TRP A 8 -2.35 -9.13 -7.94
CA TRP A 8 -1.68 -9.78 -6.80
C TRP A 8 -0.85 -8.80 -5.98
N LEU A 9 -0.09 -7.91 -6.63
CA LEU A 9 0.67 -6.88 -5.94
C LEU A 9 -0.26 -5.89 -5.23
N LEU A 10 -1.36 -5.49 -5.86
CA LEU A 10 -2.31 -4.57 -5.25
C LEU A 10 -2.95 -5.20 -4.00
N ALA A 11 -3.42 -6.43 -4.09
CA ALA A 11 -4.00 -7.15 -2.95
C ALA A 11 -2.99 -7.28 -1.80
N GLY A 12 -1.75 -7.71 -2.09
CA GLY A 12 -0.70 -7.82 -1.07
C GLY A 12 -0.36 -6.47 -0.42
N THR A 13 -0.31 -5.41 -1.22
CA THR A 13 -0.03 -4.05 -0.72
C THR A 13 -1.16 -3.55 0.17
N LEU A 14 -2.42 -3.78 -0.19
CA LEU A 14 -3.58 -3.40 0.64
C LEU A 14 -3.58 -4.14 1.99
N ILE A 15 -3.24 -5.43 2.00
CA ILE A 15 -3.07 -6.20 3.24
C ILE A 15 -1.97 -5.57 4.10
N LEU A 16 -0.83 -5.21 3.49
CA LEU A 16 0.28 -4.57 4.20
C LEU A 16 -0.11 -3.20 4.77
N VAL A 17 -0.82 -2.36 4.01
CA VAL A 17 -1.35 -1.07 4.48
C VAL A 17 -2.27 -1.27 5.67
N GLY A 18 -3.24 -2.19 5.58
CA GLY A 18 -4.18 -2.48 6.65
C GLY A 18 -3.47 -2.97 7.91
N PHE A 19 -2.54 -3.92 7.77
CA PHE A 19 -1.77 -4.45 8.88
C PHE A 19 -0.85 -3.40 9.52
N ALA A 20 -0.08 -2.67 8.72
CA ALA A 20 0.82 -1.63 9.20
C ALA A 20 0.06 -0.47 9.83
N GLY A 21 -1.09 -0.10 9.27
CA GLY A 21 -2.00 0.90 9.81
C GLY A 21 -2.57 0.49 11.17
N TRP A 22 -3.09 -0.74 11.28
CA TRP A 22 -3.56 -1.29 12.55
C TRP A 22 -2.46 -1.34 13.61
N ARG A 23 -1.25 -1.79 13.25
CA ARG A 23 -0.10 -1.83 14.16
C ARG A 23 0.39 -0.44 14.56
N GLY A 24 0.38 0.51 13.62
CA GLY A 24 0.82 1.90 13.83
C GLY A 24 -0.20 2.78 14.58
N ALA A 25 -1.47 2.39 14.59
CA ALA A 25 -2.55 3.07 15.33
C ALA A 25 -2.56 2.72 16.82
N ARG A 26 -1.89 1.64 17.24
CA ARG A 26 -1.79 1.26 18.66
C ARG A 26 -1.05 2.35 19.46
N PRO A 27 -1.46 2.63 20.71
CA PRO A 27 -0.79 3.61 21.58
C PRO A 27 0.72 3.37 21.66
N SER A 28 1.52 4.44 21.68
CA SER A 28 2.96 4.32 21.96
C SER A 28 3.17 4.09 23.45
N ASP A 29 3.93 3.05 23.77
CA ASP A 29 4.49 2.89 25.10
C ASP A 29 5.84 3.61 25.15
N PHE A 30 6.01 4.54 26.08
CA PHE A 30 7.27 5.28 26.27
C PHE A 30 8.38 4.41 26.86
N LEU A 31 8.01 3.35 27.61
CA LEU A 31 8.95 2.41 28.20
C LEU A 31 9.40 1.34 27.20
N ARG A 32 8.65 1.16 26.11
CA ARG A 32 8.94 0.19 25.04
C ARG A 32 8.84 0.86 23.67
N PRO A 33 9.90 1.59 23.26
CA PRO A 33 9.94 2.26 21.97
C PRO A 33 9.68 1.27 20.83
N ARG A 34 8.86 1.69 19.86
CA ARG A 34 8.63 0.88 18.67
C ARG A 34 9.89 0.83 17.81
N MET A 35 10.46 -0.36 17.65
CA MET A 35 11.60 -0.57 16.76
C MET A 35 11.22 -0.51 15.27
N VAL A 36 10.00 -0.91 14.93
CA VAL A 36 9.50 -0.91 13.56
C VAL A 36 8.68 0.36 13.30
N PRO A 37 8.99 1.16 12.27
CA PRO A 37 8.27 2.39 11.95
C PRO A 37 6.98 2.09 11.19
N TRP A 38 6.01 1.47 11.86
CA TRP A 38 4.74 1.02 11.24
C TRP A 38 4.00 2.10 10.45
N ARG A 39 4.02 3.36 10.92
CA ARG A 39 3.40 4.50 10.21
C ARG A 39 4.09 4.79 8.88
N PHE A 40 5.42 4.74 8.84
CA PHE A 40 6.18 4.93 7.60
C PHE A 40 5.90 3.80 6.61
N ILE A 41 5.86 2.55 7.09
CA ILE A 41 5.51 1.39 6.26
C ILE A 41 4.11 1.52 5.69
N MET A 42 3.13 1.95 6.50
CA MET A 42 1.76 2.21 6.06
C MET A 42 1.72 3.26 4.95
N LEU A 43 2.41 4.39 5.11
CA LEU A 43 2.44 5.46 4.12
C LEU A 43 3.12 5.03 2.82
N LEU A 44 4.25 4.32 2.92
CA LEU A 44 4.98 3.80 1.76
C LEU A 44 4.14 2.78 0.99
N ALA A 45 3.51 1.84 1.69
CA ALA A 45 2.62 0.87 1.09
C ALA A 45 1.37 1.54 0.50
N GLY A 46 0.85 2.60 1.14
CA GLY A 46 -0.27 3.39 0.62
C GLY A 46 0.09 4.09 -0.70
N ALA A 47 1.28 4.68 -0.77
CA ALA A 47 1.79 5.27 -2.01
C ALA A 47 1.96 4.22 -3.12
N LEU A 48 2.49 3.04 -2.79
CA LEU A 48 2.60 1.94 -3.75
C LEU A 48 1.23 1.46 -4.24
N ALA A 49 0.24 1.31 -3.34
CA ALA A 49 -1.12 0.94 -3.71
C ALA A 49 -1.74 1.97 -4.65
N PHE A 50 -1.53 3.26 -4.41
CA PHE A 50 -1.96 4.33 -5.30
C PHE A 50 -1.34 4.20 -6.70
N LEU A 51 -0.02 3.97 -6.80
CA LEU A 51 0.65 3.76 -8.09
C LEU A 51 0.12 2.52 -8.83
N LEU A 52 -0.16 1.44 -8.11
CA LEU A 52 -0.75 0.22 -8.69
C LEU A 52 -2.18 0.45 -9.20
N LEU A 53 -2.97 1.28 -8.52
CA LEU A 53 -4.30 1.69 -9.00
C LEU A 53 -4.22 2.53 -10.28
N VAL A 54 -3.27 3.47 -10.35
CA VAL A 54 -2.99 4.23 -11.58
C VAL A 54 -2.57 3.28 -12.71
N HIS A 55 -1.68 2.32 -12.43
CA HIS A 55 -1.26 1.32 -13.41
C HIS A 55 -2.43 0.45 -13.89
N LEU A 56 -3.30 0.03 -12.97
CA LEU A 56 -4.49 -0.74 -13.29
C LEU A 56 -5.44 0.06 -14.19
N GLY A 57 -5.62 1.36 -13.91
CA GLY A 57 -6.40 2.26 -14.75
C GLY A 57 -5.82 2.43 -16.16
N ALA A 58 -4.49 2.52 -16.29
CA ALA A 58 -3.83 2.54 -17.58
C ALA A 58 -4.03 1.22 -18.37
N LEU A 59 -3.99 0.07 -17.70
CA LEU A 59 -4.31 -1.23 -18.30
C LEU A 59 -5.77 -1.32 -18.74
N ALA A 60 -6.69 -0.73 -17.98
CA ALA A 60 -8.11 -0.63 -18.31
C ALA A 60 -8.42 0.35 -19.46
N GLY A 61 -7.41 1.10 -19.95
CA GLY A 61 -7.55 1.99 -21.09
C GLY A 61 -7.88 3.44 -20.75
N PHE A 62 -7.93 3.83 -19.46
CA PHE A 62 -8.26 5.21 -19.05
C PHE A 62 -7.25 6.28 -19.52
N THR A 63 -6.06 5.88 -19.98
CA THR A 63 -5.02 6.79 -20.48
C THR A 63 -4.91 6.84 -22.01
N ARG A 64 -5.73 6.10 -22.77
CA ARG A 64 -5.68 6.03 -24.26
C ARG A 64 -6.75 6.89 -24.95
N SER A 65 -6.84 8.17 -24.61
CA SER A 65 -7.73 9.12 -25.27
C SER A 65 -6.95 10.10 -26.15
N VAL A 66 -6.27 9.60 -27.19
CA VAL A 66 -5.92 10.29 -28.45
C VAL A 66 -5.75 9.23 -29.54
#